data_AF-A0A662F3F1-F1
#
_entry.id   AF-A0A662F3F1-F1
#
_cell.length_a   1.000
_cell.length_b   1.000
_cell.length_c   1.000
_cell.angle_alpha   90.00
_cell.angle_beta   90.00
_cell.angle_gamma   90.00
#
_symmetry.space_group_name_H-M   'P 1'
#
loop_
_entity.id
_entity.type
_entity.pdbx_description
1 polymer ?
#
loop_
_entity_poly.entity_id
_entity_poly.type
_entity_poly.pdbx_seq_one_letter_code
_entity_poly.pdbx_strand_id
1 'polypeptide(L)' 'EYPQFTRPAEYRGFRVPQVLLSGNHKEIAAWRHRQAEERTRTRRPDLWNRYISQKNLEED' A
#
# COMPACT_ATOMS: atom_id res chain seq x y z
N GLU A 1 -2.62 6.65 -2.60
CA GLU A 1 -2.70 5.87 -3.86
C GLU A 1 -1.71 4.70 -3.77
N TYR A 2 -2.09 3.50 -4.21
CA TYR A 2 -1.26 2.28 -4.14
C TYR A 2 -0.88 1.79 -5.55
N PRO A 3 0.16 0.95 -5.69
CA PRO A 3 0.53 0.37 -6.99
C PRO A 3 -0.63 -0.44 -7.58
N GLN A 4 -0.91 -0.21 -8.87
CA GLN A 4 -1.95 -0.91 -9.61
C GLN A 4 -1.31 -1.95 -10.53
N PHE A 5 -1.91 -3.14 -10.56
CA PHE A 5 -1.47 -4.23 -11.42
C PHE A 5 -2.62 -4.69 -12.29
N THR A 6 -2.30 -5.11 -13.51
CA THR A 6 -3.24 -5.72 -14.45
C THR A 6 -2.59 -6.94 -15.10
N ARG A 7 -3.36 -7.69 -15.88
CA ARG A 7 -2.87 -8.87 -16.59
C ARG A 7 -1.79 -8.46 -17.62
N PRO A 8 -0.79 -9.31 -17.87
CA PRO A 8 -0.54 -10.66 -17.33
C PRO A 8 0.11 -10.67 -15.93
N ALA A 9 0.13 -11.83 -15.26
CA ALA A 9 0.69 -11.99 -13.91
C ALA A 9 2.22 -11.76 -13.82
N GLU A 10 2.91 -11.88 -14.95
CA GLU A 10 4.32 -11.55 -15.10
C GLU A 10 4.52 -10.78 -16.42
N TYR A 11 5.21 -9.64 -16.33
CA TYR A 11 5.50 -8.78 -17.49
C TYR A 11 6.94 -8.30 -17.44
N ARG A 12 7.75 -8.64 -18.46
CA ARG A 12 9.17 -8.26 -18.55
C ARG A 12 9.99 -8.59 -17.29
N GLY A 13 9.71 -9.72 -16.65
CA GLY A 13 10.35 -10.16 -15.40
C GLY A 13 9.79 -9.51 -14.11
N PHE A 14 8.83 -8.59 -14.22
CA PHE A 14 8.10 -8.07 -13.07
C PHE A 14 6.87 -8.93 -12.79
N ARG A 15 6.81 -9.49 -11.57
CA ARG A 15 5.70 -10.34 -11.13
C ARG A 15 4.72 -9.56 -10.25
N VAL A 16 3.42 -9.81 -10.45
CA VAL A 16 2.37 -9.31 -9.57
C VAL A 16 2.56 -9.92 -8.16
N PRO A 17 2.51 -9.12 -7.08
CA PRO A 17 2.61 -9.62 -5.72
C PRO A 17 1.64 -10.77 -5.44
N GLN A 18 2.11 -11.85 -4.83
CA GLN A 18 1.30 -13.06 -4.59
C GLN A 18 0.03 -12.78 -3.79
N VAL A 19 0.07 -11.82 -2.87
CA VAL A 19 -1.09 -11.36 -2.09
C VAL A 19 -2.22 -10.82 -2.98
N LEU A 20 -1.91 -10.24 -4.14
CA LEU A 20 -2.93 -9.77 -5.08
C LEU A 20 -3.52 -10.92 -5.91
N LEU A 21 -2.87 -12.08 -5.91
CA LEU A 21 -3.31 -13.30 -6.59
C LEU A 21 -4.02 -14.28 -5.64
N SER A 22 -4.00 -14.05 -4.32
CA SER A 22 -4.53 -15.00 -3.33
C SER A 22 -6.05 -15.03 -3.23
N GLY A 23 -6.75 -14.01 -3.75
CA GLY A 23 -8.19 -13.84 -3.58
C GLY A 23 -8.63 -13.45 -2.16
N ASN A 24 -7.69 -13.32 -1.22
CA ASN A 24 -7.99 -12.90 0.15
C ASN A 24 -8.17 -11.37 0.21
N HIS A 25 -9.41 -10.93 0.17
CA HIS A 25 -9.74 -9.49 0.17
C HIS A 25 -9.19 -8.73 1.39
N LYS A 26 -9.13 -9.37 2.57
CA LYS A 26 -8.60 -8.74 3.79
C LYS A 26 -7.10 -8.50 3.68
N GLU A 27 -6.36 -9.49 3.20
CA GLU A 27 -4.91 -9.36 2.97
C GLU A 27 -4.60 -8.36 1.86
N ILE A 28 -5.40 -8.35 0.79
CA ILE A 28 -5.27 -7.39 -0.31
C ILE A 28 -5.49 -5.96 0.20
N ALA A 29 -6.52 -5.74 1.02
CA ALA A 29 -6.80 -4.42 1.60
C ALA A 29 -5.66 -3.96 2.51
N ALA A 30 -5.17 -4.84 3.39
CA ALA A 30 -4.04 -4.55 4.27
C ALA A 30 -2.75 -4.25 3.47
N TRP A 31 -2.48 -5.01 2.41
CA TRP A 31 -1.33 -4.77 1.54
C TRP A 31 -1.45 -3.43 0.81
N ARG A 32 -2.62 -3.11 0.24
CA ARG A 32 -2.87 -1.82 -0.43
C ARG A 32 -2.70 -0.64 0.51
N HIS A 33 -3.16 -0.77 1.75
CA HIS A 33 -2.98 0.27 2.78
C HIS A 33 -1.50 0.52 3.05
N ARG A 34 -0.72 -0.53 3.36
CA ARG A 34 0.72 -0.43 3.62
C ARG A 34 1.48 0.21 2.45
N GLN A 35 1.14 -0.15 1.22
CA GLN A 35 1.78 0.41 0.04
C GLN A 35 1.42 1.89 -0.18
N ALA A 36 0.20 2.30 0.17
CA ALA A 36 -0.18 3.71 0.13
C ALA A 36 0.56 4.53 1.21
N GLU A 37 0.70 3.98 2.41
CA GLU A 37 1.48 4.59 3.50
C GLU A 37 2.96 4.75 3.09
N GLU A 38 3.58 3.69 2.58
CA GLU A 38 4.98 3.71 2.13
C GLU A 38 5.22 4.73 1.01
N ARG A 39 4.33 4.78 0.00
CA ARG A 39 4.41 5.76 -1.08
C ARG A 39 4.24 7.19 -0.55
N THR A 40 3.35 7.40 0.40
CA THR A 40 3.11 8.71 1.02
C THR A 40 4.31 9.15 1.85
N ARG A 41 4.86 8.26 2.69
CA ARG A 41 6.07 8.49 3.47
C ARG A 41 7.25 8.94 2.61
N THR A 42 7.46 8.27 1.47
CA THR A 42 8.59 8.56 0.60
C THR A 42 8.39 9.80 -0.28
N ARG A 43 7.18 10.02 -0.82
CA ARG A 43 6.93 11.11 -1.80
C ARG A 43 6.34 12.39 -1.19
N ARG A 44 5.65 12.29 -0.06
CA ARG A 44 4.91 13.36 0.61
C ARG A 44 5.14 13.29 2.12
N PRO A 45 6.38 13.51 2.59
CA PRO A 45 6.70 13.46 4.02
C PRO A 45 5.89 14.49 4.82
N ASP A 46 5.47 15.60 4.20
CA ASP A 46 4.55 16.59 4.77
C ASP A 46 3.21 15.97 5.18
N LEU A 47 2.57 15.22 4.28
CA LEU A 47 1.31 14.53 4.55
C LEU A 47 1.50 13.36 5.52
N TRP A 48 2.63 12.66 5.40
CA TRP A 48 2.96 11.55 6.28
C TRP A 48 3.10 11.99 7.73
N ASN A 49 3.79 13.10 7.99
CA ASN A 49 3.95 13.63 9.34
C ASN A 49 2.59 14.00 9.95
N ARG A 50 1.70 14.63 9.18
CA ARG A 50 0.33 14.92 9.63
C ARG A 50 -0.46 13.64 9.94
N TYR A 51 -0.35 12.63 9.08
CA TYR A 51 -1.00 11.34 9.27
C TYR A 51 -0.54 10.64 10.56
N ILE A 52 0.78 10.60 10.81
CA ILE A 52 1.33 10.01 12.04
C ILE A 52 0.91 10.79 13.28
N SER A 53 0.94 12.12 13.23
CA SER A 53 0.46 12.93 14.36
C SER A 53 -1.01 12.66 14.68
N GLN A 54 -1.86 12.53 13.67
CA GLN A 54 -3.28 12.18 13.86
C GLN A 54 -3.46 10.77 14.41
N LYS A 55 -2.70 9.80 13.90
CA LYS A 55 -2.79 8.42 14.36
C LYS A 55 -2.38 8.27 15.83
N ASN A 56 -1.31 8.94 16.24
CA ASN A 56 -0.86 8.92 17.63
C ASN A 56 -1.90 9.54 18.59
N LEU A 57 -2.68 10.53 18.12
CA LEU A 57 -3.76 11.16 18.90
C LEU A 57 -5.00 10.27 19.07
N GLU A 58 -5.20 9.27 18.21
CA GLU A 58 -6.34 8.33 18.30
C GLU A 58 -6.01 7.08 19.12
N GLU A 59 -4.73 6.80 19.36
CA GLU A 59 -4.24 5.65 20.15
C GLU A 59 -4.04 6.00 21.65
N ASP A 60 -4.13 7.29 22.02
CA ASP A 60 -4.15 7.82 23.40
C ASP A 60 -5.59 7.96 23.94
#